data_AF-A0A520EZR7-F1
#
_entry.id   AF-A0A520EZR7-F1
#
_cell.length_a   1.000
_cell.length_b   1.000
_cell.length_c   1.000
_cell.angle_alpha   90.00
_cell.angle_beta   90.00
_cell.angle_gamma   90.00
#
_symmetry.space_group_name_H-M   'P 1'
#
loop_
_entity.id
_entity.type
_entity.pdbx_description
1 polymer ?
#
loop_
_entity_poly.entity_id
_entity_poly.type
_entity_poly.pdbx_seq_one_letter_code
_entity_poly.pdbx_strand_id
1 'polypeptide(L)' 'MGIERVSLELPADSAAADVQAHAVAQLRAQGIRTWSDLSLQTILATDEPGVSKYTSTYWIEDVHRR' A
#
# COMPACT_ATOMS: atom_id res chain seq x y z
N MET A 1 -8.07 -13.41 9.89
CA MET A 1 -6.95 -12.70 9.26
C MET A 1 -7.26 -12.58 7.78
N GLY A 2 -7.50 -11.37 7.31
CA GLY A 2 -7.73 -11.08 5.88
C GLY A 2 -6.46 -10.57 5.24
N ILE A 3 -6.24 -10.89 3.96
CA ILE A 3 -5.19 -10.27 3.14
C ILE A 3 -5.81 -9.15 2.32
N GLU A 4 -5.25 -7.95 2.45
CA GLU A 4 -5.70 -6.77 1.72
C GLU A 4 -4.55 -6.09 0.99
N ARG A 5 -4.90 -5.17 0.09
CA ARG A 5 -3.95 -4.47 -0.76
C ARG A 5 -4.28 -3.00 -0.84
N VAL A 6 -3.23 -2.18 -0.91
CA VAL A 6 -3.32 -0.75 -1.17
C VAL A 6 -2.44 -0.41 -2.35
N SER A 7 -2.98 0.36 -3.30
CA SER A 7 -2.24 0.83 -4.47
C SER A 7 -2.06 2.34 -4.40
N LEU A 8 -0.87 2.79 -4.78
CA LEU A 8 -0.44 4.17 -4.81
C LEU A 8 0.17 4.49 -6.18
N GLU A 9 -0.07 5.69 -6.67
CA GLU A 9 0.60 6.24 -7.84
C GLU A 9 1.58 7.30 -7.34
N LEU A 10 2.87 7.05 -7.57
CA LEU A 10 3.97 7.86 -7.05
C LEU A 10 5.04 8.02 -8.14
N PRO A 11 5.97 8.99 -8.01
CA PRO A 11 7.10 9.10 -8.93
C PRO A 11 7.83 7.77 -9.12
N ALA A 12 8.22 7.44 -10.35
CA ALA A 12 8.77 6.14 -10.72
C ALA A 12 10.11 5.79 -10.03
N ASP A 13 10.80 6.81 -9.52
CA ASP A 13 12.05 6.75 -8.77
C ASP A 13 11.86 6.80 -7.25
N SER A 14 10.61 6.72 -6.77
CA SER A 14 10.31 6.72 -5.33
C SER A 14 11.00 5.57 -4.62
N ALA A 15 11.70 5.88 -3.53
CA ALA A 15 12.34 4.85 -2.70
C ALA A 15 11.28 3.98 -2.02
N ALA A 16 11.59 2.69 -1.83
CA ALA A 16 10.65 1.75 -1.21
C ALA A 16 10.19 2.21 0.19
N ALA A 17 11.06 2.89 0.96
CA ALA A 17 10.71 3.45 2.26
C ALA A 17 9.64 4.55 2.16
N ASP A 18 9.75 5.43 1.17
CA ASP A 18 8.78 6.51 0.94
C ASP A 18 7.44 5.94 0.48
N VAL A 19 7.46 4.98 -0.46
CA VAL A 19 6.28 4.24 -0.90
C VAL A 19 5.57 3.59 0.29
N GLN A 20 6.32 2.96 1.20
CA GLN A 20 5.75 2.35 2.40
C GLN A 20 5.16 3.39 3.35
N ALA A 21 5.82 4.54 3.54
CA ALA A 21 5.29 5.63 4.37
C ALA A 21 3.96 6.19 3.81
N HIS A 22 3.87 6.36 2.48
CA HIS A 22 2.63 6.74 1.80
C HIS A 22 1.54 5.68 1.98
N ALA A 23 1.89 4.39 1.90
CA ALA A 23 0.94 3.31 2.10
C ALA A 23 0.38 3.33 3.54
N VAL A 24 1.25 3.49 4.53
CA VAL A 24 0.85 3.65 5.94
C VAL A 24 -0.07 4.86 6.14
N ALA A 25 0.24 6.00 5.52
CA ALA A 25 -0.59 7.19 5.62
C ALA A 25 -1.99 6.96 5.03
N GLN A 26 -2.07 6.29 3.87
CA GLN A 26 -3.35 5.96 3.22
C GLN A 26 -4.18 4.96 4.06
N LEU A 27 -3.56 3.92 4.62
CA LEU A 27 -4.24 2.98 5.52
C LEU A 27 -4.86 3.70 6.72
N ARG A 28 -4.09 4.60 7.35
CA ARG A 28 -4.60 5.40 8.47
C ARG A 28 -5.76 6.31 8.07
N ALA A 29 -5.70 6.92 6.88
CA ALA A 29 -6.79 7.75 6.35
C ALA A 29 -8.07 6.94 6.10
N GLN A 30 -7.94 5.66 5.77
CA GLN A 30 -9.06 4.72 5.62
C GLN A 30 -9.56 4.14 6.96
N GLY A 31 -8.97 4.56 8.10
CA GLY A 31 -9.34 4.06 9.42
C GLY A 31 -8.69 2.73 9.79
N ILE A 32 -7.87 2.15 8.91
CA ILE A 32 -7.10 0.94 9.19
C ILE A 32 -5.90 1.34 10.05
N ARG A 33 -5.92 0.97 11.33
CA ARG A 33 -4.86 1.32 12.31
C ARG A 33 -4.01 0.13 12.76
N THR A 34 -4.48 -1.08 12.46
CA THR A 34 -3.84 -2.34 12.85
C THR A 34 -3.68 -3.20 11.61
N TRP A 35 -2.44 -3.48 11.24
CA TRP A 35 -2.07 -4.38 10.16
C TRP A 35 -0.72 -5.03 10.47
N SER A 36 -0.45 -6.15 9.81
CA SER A 36 0.81 -6.88 9.90
C SER A 36 1.42 -7.10 8.53
N ASP A 37 2.74 -7.19 8.46
CA ASP A 37 3.50 -7.58 7.26
C ASP A 37 3.14 -6.73 6.02
N LEU A 38 3.16 -5.39 6.18
CA LEU A 38 3.01 -4.46 5.06
C LEU A 38 4.24 -4.54 4.15
N SER A 39 4.08 -5.18 3.01
CA SER A 39 5.16 -5.45 2.06
C SER A 39 4.81 -4.89 0.68
N LEU A 40 5.78 -4.23 0.05
CA LEU A 40 5.66 -3.78 -1.33
C LEU A 40 5.76 -4.99 -2.26
N GLN A 41 4.68 -5.28 -2.98
CA GLN A 41 4.61 -6.48 -3.82
C GLN A 41 4.97 -6.19 -5.28
N THR A 42 4.57 -5.05 -5.83
CA THR A 42 4.73 -4.81 -7.27
C THR A 42 4.84 -3.32 -7.59
N ILE A 43 5.73 -3.01 -8.53
CA ILE A 43 5.86 -1.71 -9.18
C ILE A 43 5.44 -1.91 -10.64
N LEU A 44 4.47 -1.14 -11.10
CA LEU A 44 3.99 -1.16 -12.47
C LEU A 44 4.30 0.20 -13.11
N ALA A 45 4.92 0.19 -14.29
CA ALA A 45 4.98 1.39 -15.11
C ALA A 45 3.55 1.80 -15.49
N THR A 46 3.25 3.08 -15.36
CA THR A 46 1.99 3.64 -15.89
C THR A 46 2.25 4.24 -17.27
N ASP A 47 1.18 4.54 -18.01
CA ASP A 47 1.29 5.28 -19.27
C ASP A 47 1.70 6.75 -19.05
N GLU A 48 1.67 7.23 -17.80
CA GLU A 48 2.12 8.56 -17.43
C GLU A 48 3.65 8.58 -17.19
N PRO A 49 4.40 9.40 -17.95
CA PRO A 49 5.84 9.46 -17.82
C PRO A 49 6.24 9.97 -16.43
N GLY A 50 7.12 9.21 -15.77
CA GLY A 50 7.60 9.55 -14.43
C GLY A 50 6.71 9.09 -13.30
N VAL A 51 5.59 8.39 -13.56
CA VAL A 51 4.71 7.82 -12.53
C VAL A 51 4.71 6.30 -12.61
N SER A 52 4.87 5.66 -11.45
CA SER A 52 4.70 4.22 -11.28
C SER A 52 3.57 3.93 -10.30
N LYS A 53 2.86 2.84 -10.54
CA LYS A 53 1.87 2.30 -9.61
C LYS A 53 2.53 1.27 -8.71
N TYR A 54 2.56 1.57 -7.41
CA TYR A 54 3.08 0.72 -6.36
C TYR A 54 1.92 0.02 -5.67
N THR A 55 2.02 -1.30 -5.48
CA THR A 55 1.01 -2.07 -4.75
C THR A 55 1.63 -2.75 -3.54
N SER A 56 1.12 -2.41 -2.37
CA SER A 56 1.51 -3.00 -1.10
C SER A 56 0.43 -3.94 -0.60
N THR A 57 0.84 -5.09 -0.07
CA THR A 57 -0.04 -6.09 0.51
C THR A 57 0.16 -6.10 2.02
N TYR A 58 -0.92 -6.25 2.78
CA TYR A 58 -0.89 -6.28 4.24
C TYR A 58 -1.94 -7.26 4.77
N TRP A 59 -1.73 -7.70 6.01
CA TRP A 59 -2.68 -8.53 6.74
C TRP A 59 -3.43 -7.69 7.75
N ILE A 60 -4.74 -7.85 7.79
CA ILE A 60 -5.58 -7.32 8.86
C ILE A 60 -6.11 -8.45 9.72
N GLU A 61 -6.26 -8.17 11.00
CA GLU A 61 -7.11 -9.00 11.84
C GLU A 61 -8.54 -8.90 11.30
N ASP A 62 -9.20 -10.05 11.17
CA ASP A 62 -10.56 -10.07 10.69
C ASP A 62 -11.45 -9.62 11.85
N VAL A 63 -11.68 -8.31 11.94
CA VAL A 63 -12.56 -7.70 12.94
C VAL A 63 -14.00 -7.63 12.41
N HIS A 64 -14.31 -8.23 11.26
CA HIS A 64 -15.62 -8.17 10.61
C HIS A 64 -16.23 -9.55 10.38
N ARG A 65 -16.69 -10.13 11.50
CA ARG A 65 -17.95 -10.87 11.50
C ARG A 65 -18.73 -10.59 12.78
N ARG A 66 -19.48 -9.48 12.78
CA ARG A 66 -20.72 -9.34 13.55
C ARG A 66 -21.86 -9.22 12.57
#